data_AF-A0A2P1G437-F1
#
_entry.id   AF-A0A2P1G437-F1
#
_cell.length_a   1.000
_cell.length_b   1.000
_cell.length_c   1.000
_cell.angle_alpha   90.00
_cell.angle_beta   90.00
_cell.angle_gamma   90.00
#
_symmetry.space_group_name_H-M   'P 1'
#
loop_
_entity.id
_entity.type
_entity.pdbx_description
1 polymer ?
#
loop_
_entity_poly.entity_id
_entity_poly.type
_entity_poly.pdbx_seq_one_letter_code
_entity_poly.pdbx_strand_id
1 'polypeptide(L)'
;MIKKIIALLISLTFLLSLTACSSKQDTTLEDKNLTESANDKSSEDNEESKGNEESEDAVENTLAQEDENLEKVKQVYTSVLDNMNPEKFNPDTKDDGFNCTYTYSLVKLNNLDYPLLLVYQDYDYGMSDIKFYYPNKDFTKELSSDEIVPIGVARAGGFRGDINLSESKDTLSYVCVSSGTGDSSIDDISFELGDENLNVQIKSVWEGSFDDMPESSSSPIDLSDISDRIAIDNISTSN
;
A
#
# COMPACT_ATOMS: atom_id res chain seq x y z
N MET A 1 -20.07 56.32 38.38
CA MET A 1 -19.18 56.10 37.21
C MET A 1 -18.94 54.60 37.13
N ILE A 2 -19.36 53.93 36.05
CA ILE A 2 -19.47 52.46 36.01
C ILE A 2 -18.27 51.84 35.30
N LYS A 3 -17.57 50.90 35.97
CA LYS A 3 -16.55 50.05 35.32
C LYS A 3 -17.27 48.94 34.55
N LYS A 4 -17.07 48.86 33.23
CA LYS A 4 -17.49 47.70 32.44
C LYS A 4 -16.47 46.58 32.63
N ILE A 5 -16.92 45.43 33.11
CA ILE A 5 -16.17 44.17 33.01
C ILE A 5 -16.62 43.50 31.72
N ILE A 6 -15.69 43.18 30.84
CA ILE A 6 -15.95 42.40 29.62
C ILE A 6 -15.58 40.95 29.95
N ALA A 7 -16.59 40.10 30.14
CA ALA A 7 -16.39 38.66 30.23
C ALA A 7 -16.35 38.08 28.82
N LEU A 8 -15.21 37.55 28.41
CA LEU A 8 -15.05 36.91 27.10
C LEU A 8 -15.46 35.44 27.20
N LEU A 9 -16.69 35.11 26.77
CA LEU A 9 -17.14 33.73 26.64
C LEU A 9 -16.52 33.11 25.39
N ILE A 10 -15.45 32.32 25.58
CA ILE A 10 -14.87 31.50 24.51
C ILE A 10 -15.78 30.28 24.32
N SER A 11 -16.59 30.31 23.25
CA SER A 11 -17.41 29.18 22.83
C SER A 11 -16.53 28.10 22.21
N LEU A 12 -16.18 27.07 22.98
CA LEU A 12 -15.42 25.92 22.51
C LEU A 12 -16.31 25.00 21.66
N THR A 13 -16.47 25.34 20.37
CA THR A 13 -17.08 24.45 19.39
C THR A 13 -16.13 23.31 19.05
N PHE A 14 -16.35 22.14 19.67
CA PHE A 14 -15.77 20.88 19.21
C PHE A 14 -16.29 20.57 17.79
N LEU A 15 -15.43 20.74 16.79
CA LEU A 15 -15.64 20.16 15.46
C LEU A 15 -15.09 18.73 15.50
N LEU A 16 -15.98 17.77 15.75
CA LEU A 16 -15.66 16.35 15.59
C LEU A 16 -15.64 16.02 14.09
N SER A 17 -14.45 16.11 13.48
CA SER A 17 -14.19 15.55 12.16
C SER A 17 -14.15 14.03 12.24
N LEU A 18 -15.33 13.40 12.29
CA LEU A 18 -15.47 11.96 12.05
C LEU A 18 -15.17 11.71 10.56
N THR A 19 -13.97 11.25 10.26
CA THR A 19 -13.64 10.64 8.96
C THR A 19 -14.41 9.33 8.86
N ALA A 20 -15.62 9.39 8.32
CA ALA A 20 -16.54 8.27 8.28
C ALA A 20 -16.15 7.26 7.18
N CYS A 21 -16.30 5.96 7.47
CA CYS A 21 -16.19 4.91 6.47
C CYS A 21 -17.18 5.15 5.31
N SER A 22 -16.71 4.95 4.08
CA SER A 22 -17.32 5.48 2.87
C SER A 22 -18.48 4.60 2.35
N SER A 23 -19.57 4.55 3.11
CA SER A 23 -20.78 3.80 2.76
C SER A 23 -21.47 4.37 1.50
N LYS A 24 -21.12 3.81 0.34
CA LYS A 24 -21.80 4.08 -0.95
C LYS A 24 -22.98 3.12 -1.18
N GLN A 25 -24.02 3.66 -1.80
CA GLN A 25 -25.28 2.96 -2.01
C GLN A 25 -25.22 2.06 -3.25
N ASP A 26 -25.77 0.85 -3.14
CA ASP A 26 -26.02 -0.03 -4.28
C ASP A 26 -26.99 0.59 -5.30
N THR A 27 -26.67 0.46 -6.59
CA THR A 27 -27.65 0.60 -7.68
C THR A 27 -27.53 -0.58 -8.64
N THR A 28 -28.41 -1.56 -8.43
CA THR A 28 -28.53 -2.77 -9.26
C THR A 28 -28.83 -2.42 -10.73
N LEU A 29 -28.19 -3.13 -11.66
CA LEU A 29 -28.58 -3.17 -13.08
C LEU A 29 -28.85 -4.62 -13.52
N GLU A 30 -29.81 -4.80 -14.43
CA GLU A 30 -30.30 -6.11 -14.85
C GLU A 30 -29.35 -6.79 -15.85
N ASP A 31 -28.86 -7.98 -15.52
CA ASP A 31 -28.25 -8.87 -16.50
C ASP A 31 -29.31 -9.53 -17.39
N LYS A 32 -29.13 -9.50 -18.72
CA LYS A 32 -30.01 -10.16 -19.69
C LYS A 32 -29.26 -11.21 -20.50
N ASN A 33 -29.25 -12.40 -19.90
CA ASN A 33 -28.86 -13.68 -20.49
C ASN A 33 -29.46 -13.91 -21.89
N LEU A 34 -28.64 -14.38 -22.83
CA LEU A 34 -29.07 -15.08 -24.05
C LEU A 34 -27.97 -16.08 -24.48
N THR A 35 -28.37 -17.32 -24.75
CA THR A 35 -27.48 -18.44 -25.12
C THR A 35 -28.02 -19.19 -26.34
N GLU A 36 -27.15 -19.52 -27.31
CA GLU A 36 -27.34 -20.49 -28.42
C GLU A 36 -26.01 -20.59 -29.23
N SER A 37 -25.64 -21.65 -29.96
CA SER A 37 -25.84 -23.12 -29.79
C SER A 37 -25.09 -23.92 -30.90
N ALA A 38 -24.30 -24.95 -30.54
CA ALA A 38 -23.73 -26.01 -31.42
C ALA A 38 -22.77 -25.51 -32.55
N ASN A 39 -22.03 -26.30 -33.37
CA ASN A 39 -21.66 -27.74 -33.50
C ASN A 39 -20.34 -27.81 -34.34
N ASP A 40 -19.61 -28.89 -34.67
CA ASP A 40 -19.65 -30.36 -34.51
C ASP A 40 -18.20 -30.94 -34.68
N LYS A 41 -17.95 -32.19 -34.26
CA LYS A 41 -16.90 -33.15 -34.72
C LYS A 41 -15.43 -32.77 -35.06
N SER A 42 -14.53 -33.22 -34.17
CA SER A 42 -13.48 -34.26 -34.38
C SER A 42 -12.53 -34.31 -35.60
N SER A 43 -11.22 -34.39 -35.32
CA SER A 43 -10.30 -35.42 -35.85
C SER A 43 -9.05 -35.56 -34.96
N GLU A 44 -8.31 -36.66 -35.06
CA GLU A 44 -7.15 -37.03 -34.21
C GLU A 44 -5.78 -36.74 -34.86
N ASP A 45 -4.71 -37.00 -34.08
CA ASP A 45 -3.32 -37.33 -34.47
C ASP A 45 -2.24 -36.26 -34.79
N ASN A 46 -1.32 -36.17 -33.80
CA ASN A 46 0.16 -36.25 -33.90
C ASN A 46 1.06 -35.05 -34.23
N GLU A 47 2.05 -34.91 -33.33
CA GLU A 47 3.47 -34.52 -33.49
C GLU A 47 3.86 -33.42 -34.51
N GLU A 48 4.39 -32.31 -34.00
CA GLU A 48 5.86 -32.16 -34.00
C GLU A 48 6.35 -31.20 -32.90
N SER A 49 7.54 -31.47 -32.35
CA SER A 49 8.19 -30.58 -31.38
C SER A 49 8.87 -29.43 -32.11
N LYS A 50 8.51 -28.18 -31.76
CA LYS A 50 9.38 -27.02 -31.96
C LYS A 50 9.90 -26.59 -30.61
N GLY A 51 11.16 -26.90 -30.34
CA GLY A 51 11.89 -26.24 -29.26
C GLY A 51 12.04 -24.76 -29.59
N ASN A 52 11.78 -23.90 -28.60
CA ASN A 52 12.34 -22.56 -28.61
C ASN A 52 13.85 -22.69 -28.38
N GLU A 53 14.62 -22.72 -29.46
CA GLU A 53 16.01 -22.25 -29.43
C GLU A 53 15.96 -20.72 -29.35
N GLU A 54 15.61 -20.19 -28.16
CA GLU A 54 15.98 -18.83 -27.80
C GLU A 54 17.51 -18.80 -27.74
N SER A 55 18.12 -18.05 -28.67
CA SER A 55 19.57 -17.96 -28.80
C SER A 55 20.20 -17.46 -27.50
N GLU A 56 21.29 -18.09 -27.06
CA GLU A 56 22.00 -17.75 -25.82
C GLU A 56 22.32 -16.25 -25.74
N ASP A 57 22.76 -15.63 -26.85
CA ASP A 57 22.99 -14.18 -27.00
C ASP A 57 21.80 -13.30 -26.58
N ALA A 58 20.56 -13.77 -26.79
CA ALA A 58 19.35 -13.02 -26.46
C ALA A 58 19.01 -13.15 -24.97
N VAL A 59 19.17 -14.35 -24.40
CA VAL A 59 18.95 -14.62 -22.97
C VAL A 59 19.99 -13.88 -22.12
N GLU A 60 21.27 -13.93 -22.50
CA GLU A 60 22.36 -13.21 -21.81
C GLU A 60 22.13 -11.69 -21.81
N ASN A 61 21.69 -11.13 -22.95
CA ASN A 61 21.39 -9.71 -23.08
C ASN A 61 20.13 -9.29 -22.28
N THR A 62 19.11 -10.14 -22.18
CA THR A 62 17.94 -9.88 -21.32
C THR A 62 18.29 -9.92 -19.84
N LEU A 63 19.09 -10.91 -19.39
CA LEU A 63 19.55 -10.99 -18.00
C LEU A 63 20.41 -9.78 -17.61
N ALA A 64 21.36 -9.39 -18.45
CA ALA A 64 22.17 -8.19 -18.22
C ALA A 64 21.34 -6.90 -18.16
N GLN A 65 20.21 -6.83 -18.88
CA GLN A 65 19.28 -5.70 -18.82
C GLN A 65 18.39 -5.74 -17.55
N GLU A 66 18.02 -6.91 -17.04
CA GLU A 66 17.33 -7.05 -15.74
C GLU A 66 18.25 -6.59 -14.60
N ASP A 67 19.50 -7.07 -14.58
CA ASP A 67 20.54 -6.63 -13.62
C ASP A 67 20.75 -5.10 -13.66
N GLU A 68 20.90 -4.49 -14.86
CA GLU A 68 21.08 -3.04 -14.99
C GLU A 68 19.87 -2.25 -14.49
N ASN A 69 18.65 -2.76 -14.67
CA ASN A 69 17.45 -2.11 -14.17
C ASN A 69 17.32 -2.29 -12.64
N LEU A 70 17.63 -3.46 -12.11
CA LEU A 70 17.58 -3.75 -10.68
C LEU A 70 18.51 -2.82 -9.88
N GLU A 71 19.72 -2.57 -10.39
CA GLU A 71 20.65 -1.59 -9.81
C GLU A 71 20.13 -0.15 -9.85
N LYS A 72 19.31 0.24 -10.84
CA LYS A 72 18.63 1.55 -10.85
C LYS A 72 17.49 1.59 -9.82
N VAL A 73 16.74 0.50 -9.65
CA VAL A 73 15.71 0.41 -8.59
C VAL A 73 16.33 0.57 -7.21
N LYS A 74 17.48 -0.08 -6.94
CA LYS A 74 18.27 0.14 -5.71
C LYS A 74 18.64 1.61 -5.53
N GLN A 75 19.07 2.30 -6.58
CA GLN A 75 19.43 3.72 -6.55
C GLN A 75 18.22 4.63 -6.28
N VAL A 76 17.07 4.38 -6.92
CA VAL A 76 15.82 5.13 -6.65
C VAL A 76 15.38 4.94 -5.20
N TYR A 77 15.34 3.70 -4.69
CA TYR A 77 14.92 3.43 -3.31
C TYR A 77 15.93 3.95 -2.27
N THR A 78 17.23 3.87 -2.53
CA THR A 78 18.25 4.52 -1.67
C THR A 78 18.04 6.03 -1.64
N SER A 79 17.81 6.67 -2.79
CA SER A 79 17.50 8.10 -2.88
C SER A 79 16.22 8.50 -2.13
N VAL A 80 15.18 7.65 -2.17
CA VAL A 80 13.95 7.84 -1.38
C VAL A 80 14.26 7.83 0.12
N LEU A 81 14.95 6.80 0.62
CA LEU A 81 15.27 6.65 2.04
C LEU A 81 16.22 7.75 2.56
N ASP A 82 17.29 8.05 1.82
CA ASP A 82 18.32 9.03 2.22
C ASP A 82 17.80 10.48 2.28
N ASN A 83 16.63 10.76 1.68
CA ASN A 83 15.97 12.07 1.71
C ASN A 83 14.75 12.14 2.66
N MET A 84 14.52 11.13 3.51
CA MET A 84 13.36 11.11 4.40
C MET A 84 13.37 12.20 5.47
N ASN A 85 12.25 12.91 5.57
CA ASN A 85 11.99 13.96 6.55
C ASN A 85 10.48 14.29 6.59
N PRO A 86 9.96 14.86 7.71
CA PRO A 86 8.52 15.06 7.87
C PRO A 86 7.92 16.03 6.85
N GLU A 87 8.68 17.02 6.37
CA GLU A 87 8.20 18.00 5.38
C GLU A 87 7.99 17.39 3.98
N LYS A 88 8.70 16.29 3.64
CA LYS A 88 8.48 15.53 2.40
C LYS A 88 7.46 14.41 2.58
N PHE A 89 7.44 13.76 3.74
CA PHE A 89 6.65 12.56 3.99
C PHE A 89 5.16 12.89 4.23
N ASN A 90 4.85 13.56 5.34
CA ASN A 90 3.51 13.96 5.74
C ASN A 90 3.52 15.44 6.21
N PRO A 91 3.41 16.41 5.28
CA PRO A 91 3.58 17.84 5.57
C PRO A 91 2.62 18.42 6.61
N ASP A 92 1.48 17.77 6.84
CA ASP A 92 0.46 18.21 7.80
C ASP A 92 0.85 17.87 9.25
N THR A 93 1.68 16.85 9.46
CA THR A 93 2.12 16.36 10.80
C THR A 93 3.43 16.96 11.30
N LYS A 94 4.19 17.64 10.43
CA LYS A 94 5.56 18.12 10.71
C LYS A 94 5.68 19.04 11.94
N ASP A 95 4.60 19.75 12.28
CA ASP A 95 4.53 20.74 13.35
C ASP A 95 3.84 20.19 14.63
N ASP A 96 3.42 18.92 14.65
CA ASP A 96 2.70 18.31 15.79
C ASP A 96 3.57 18.13 17.06
N GLY A 97 4.89 18.32 16.93
CA GLY A 97 5.83 18.34 18.05
C GLY A 97 6.21 16.97 18.63
N PHE A 98 5.77 15.88 17.99
CA PHE A 98 6.24 14.53 18.27
C PHE A 98 7.57 14.24 17.56
N ASN A 99 8.37 13.34 18.13
CA ASN A 99 9.54 12.82 17.42
C ASN A 99 9.11 11.62 16.58
N CYS A 100 9.59 11.55 15.34
CA CYS A 100 9.47 10.37 14.50
C CYS A 100 10.84 9.78 14.16
N THR A 101 10.88 8.46 13.99
CA THR A 101 11.93 7.74 13.26
C THR A 101 11.34 7.22 11.95
N TYR A 102 12.13 6.47 11.18
CA TYR A 102 11.61 5.79 9.98
C TYR A 102 12.10 4.35 9.91
N THR A 103 11.24 3.48 9.43
CA THR A 103 11.52 2.11 9.00
C THR A 103 11.00 1.91 7.57
N TYR A 104 11.39 0.82 6.92
CA TYR A 104 10.94 0.49 5.57
C TYR A 104 10.79 -1.01 5.35
N SER A 105 10.05 -1.36 4.30
CA SER A 105 9.90 -2.74 3.82
C SER A 105 9.88 -2.78 2.30
N LEU A 106 10.31 -3.91 1.74
CA LEU A 106 10.21 -4.22 0.32
C LEU A 106 9.22 -5.38 0.15
N VAL A 107 8.08 -5.11 -0.49
CA VAL A 107 6.99 -6.10 -0.61
C VAL A 107 6.77 -6.45 -2.08
N LYS A 108 7.08 -7.70 -2.45
CA LYS A 108 6.87 -8.20 -3.81
C LYS A 108 5.41 -8.60 -4.03
N LEU A 109 4.67 -7.71 -4.69
CA LEU A 109 3.36 -8.04 -5.27
C LEU A 109 3.55 -8.71 -6.64
N ASN A 110 2.61 -9.56 -7.05
CA ASN A 110 2.69 -10.27 -8.34
C ASN A 110 2.42 -9.34 -9.55
N ASN A 111 1.63 -8.30 -9.35
CA ASN A 111 1.20 -7.35 -10.38
C ASN A 111 2.20 -6.20 -10.63
N LEU A 112 3.32 -6.18 -9.92
CA LEU A 112 4.42 -5.22 -10.07
C LEU A 112 5.71 -5.97 -10.42
N ASP A 113 6.50 -5.47 -11.35
CA ASP A 113 7.76 -6.11 -11.78
C ASP A 113 8.78 -6.19 -10.63
N TYR A 114 8.88 -5.13 -9.83
CA TYR A 114 9.79 -4.99 -8.69
C TYR A 114 9.03 -4.99 -7.35
N PRO A 115 9.70 -5.25 -6.21
CA PRO A 115 9.10 -5.04 -4.89
C PRO A 115 8.70 -3.58 -4.67
N LEU A 116 7.51 -3.36 -4.12
CA LEU A 116 7.03 -2.05 -3.68
C LEU A 116 7.78 -1.62 -2.42
N LEU A 117 8.26 -0.37 -2.38
CA LEU A 117 8.87 0.20 -1.18
C LEU A 117 7.79 0.84 -0.30
N LEU A 118 7.59 0.28 0.89
CA LEU A 118 6.82 0.89 1.97
C LEU A 118 7.79 1.65 2.87
N VAL A 119 7.51 2.92 3.15
CA VAL A 119 8.25 3.69 4.16
C VAL A 119 7.28 4.10 5.26
N TYR A 120 7.70 3.90 6.50
CA TYR A 120 6.93 4.14 7.71
C TYR A 120 7.53 5.35 8.44
N GLN A 121 6.72 6.36 8.75
CA GLN A 121 7.07 7.44 9.68
C GLN A 121 6.59 7.02 11.07
N ASP A 122 7.51 6.50 11.89
CA ASP A 122 7.22 5.85 13.16
C ASP A 122 7.22 6.87 14.31
N TYR A 123 6.09 7.02 15.02
CA TYR A 123 5.95 8.02 16.09
C TYR A 123 6.17 7.45 17.50
N ASP A 124 6.68 8.28 18.43
CA ASP A 124 6.88 7.89 19.85
C ASP A 124 5.61 7.42 20.60
N TYR A 125 4.44 7.59 19.98
CA TYR A 125 3.14 7.22 20.52
C TYR A 125 2.59 5.86 20.07
N GLY A 126 3.37 5.07 19.32
CA GLY A 126 2.98 3.70 18.95
C GLY A 126 2.03 3.62 17.76
N MET A 127 2.06 4.64 16.90
CA MET A 127 1.45 4.68 15.58
C MET A 127 2.57 4.88 14.56
N SER A 128 2.33 4.49 13.31
CA SER A 128 3.19 4.83 12.18
C SER A 128 2.33 5.22 10.97
N ASP A 129 2.73 6.25 10.23
CA ASP A 129 2.12 6.58 8.94
C ASP A 129 2.90 5.88 7.82
N ILE A 130 2.22 5.20 6.89
CA ILE A 130 2.84 4.49 5.77
C ILE A 130 2.64 5.28 4.47
N LYS A 131 3.70 5.42 3.68
CA LYS A 131 3.66 5.97 2.33
C LYS A 131 4.37 5.04 1.35
N PHE A 132 3.83 4.93 0.14
CA PHE A 132 4.24 3.93 -0.85
C PHE A 132 5.09 4.55 -1.96
N TYR A 133 6.09 3.81 -2.42
CA TYR A 133 7.06 4.25 -3.42
C TYR A 133 7.39 3.14 -4.42
N TYR A 134 7.55 3.51 -5.68
CA TYR A 134 7.89 2.60 -6.79
C TYR A 134 8.80 3.32 -7.79
N PRO A 135 9.71 2.66 -8.53
CA PRO A 135 10.47 3.30 -9.61
C PRO A 135 9.54 3.79 -10.72
N ASN A 136 9.82 4.96 -11.31
CA ASN A 136 9.19 5.35 -12.56
C ASN A 136 9.75 4.52 -13.75
N LYS A 137 9.08 4.61 -14.91
CA LYS A 137 9.33 3.73 -16.08
C LYS A 137 10.74 3.77 -16.67
N ASP A 138 11.52 4.83 -16.45
CA ASP A 138 12.93 4.93 -16.88
C ASP A 138 13.93 4.81 -15.73
N PHE A 139 13.45 4.49 -14.53
CA PHE A 139 14.22 4.32 -13.28
C PHE A 139 15.05 5.54 -12.87
N THR A 140 14.63 6.76 -13.24
CA THR A 140 15.32 8.02 -12.89
C THR A 140 14.79 8.70 -11.63
N LYS A 141 13.55 8.40 -11.20
CA LYS A 141 12.90 8.98 -10.01
C LYS A 141 11.92 8.01 -9.35
N GLU A 142 11.44 8.36 -8.18
CA GLU A 142 10.27 7.72 -7.58
C GLU A 142 8.95 8.14 -8.24
N LEU A 143 8.01 7.21 -8.28
CA LEU A 143 6.59 7.44 -8.12
C LEU A 143 6.29 7.33 -6.61
N SER A 144 5.40 8.18 -6.09
CA SER A 144 4.97 8.15 -4.69
C SER A 144 3.45 8.21 -4.60
N SER A 145 2.87 7.65 -3.54
CA SER A 145 1.45 7.81 -3.23
C SER A 145 1.13 9.20 -2.71
N ASP A 146 -0.04 9.73 -3.07
CA ASP A 146 -0.64 10.86 -2.36
C ASP A 146 -1.32 10.37 -1.07
N GLU A 147 -1.84 9.14 -1.09
CA GLU A 147 -2.40 8.43 0.06
C GLU A 147 -1.34 8.10 1.11
N ILE A 148 -1.73 8.22 2.38
CA ILE A 148 -0.95 7.84 3.57
C ILE A 148 -1.85 6.94 4.43
N VAL A 149 -1.32 5.79 4.88
CA VAL A 149 -2.08 4.75 5.59
C VAL A 149 -1.57 4.61 7.03
N PRO A 150 -2.36 4.95 8.05
CA PRO A 150 -1.93 4.87 9.45
C PRO A 150 -2.04 3.44 10.01
N ILE A 151 -1.01 2.97 10.71
CA ILE A 151 -1.01 1.72 11.47
C ILE A 151 -0.62 1.93 12.94
N GLY A 152 -0.70 0.88 13.74
CA GLY A 152 -0.36 0.88 15.15
C GLY A 152 -1.57 1.12 16.07
N VAL A 153 -1.33 1.66 17.26
CA VAL A 153 -2.27 1.68 18.38
C VAL A 153 -2.40 3.10 18.95
N ALA A 154 -3.50 3.77 18.67
CA ALA A 154 -3.70 5.14 19.13
C ALA A 154 -3.82 5.23 20.66
N ARG A 155 -2.99 6.08 21.30
CA ARG A 155 -2.95 6.29 22.77
C ARG A 155 -4.33 6.60 23.40
N ALA A 156 -5.27 7.17 22.65
CA ALA A 156 -6.57 7.64 23.13
C ALA A 156 -7.78 6.97 22.44
N GLY A 157 -7.95 5.66 22.65
CA GLY A 157 -9.29 5.03 22.66
C GLY A 157 -10.09 5.03 21.36
N GLY A 158 -9.43 5.03 20.20
CA GLY A 158 -10.08 5.00 18.88
C GLY A 158 -9.66 3.82 18.01
N PHE A 159 -8.37 3.70 17.71
CA PHE A 159 -7.87 2.95 16.55
C PHE A 159 -6.91 1.81 16.91
N ARG A 160 -7.00 0.68 16.20
CA ARG A 160 -5.84 -0.12 15.76
C ARG A 160 -5.86 -0.20 14.24
N GLY A 161 -4.67 -0.17 13.64
CA GLY A 161 -4.44 -0.48 12.23
C GLY A 161 -3.26 -1.42 12.10
N ASP A 162 -3.33 -2.37 11.17
CA ASP A 162 -2.22 -3.26 10.80
C ASP A 162 -2.22 -3.52 9.29
N ILE A 163 -1.07 -3.84 8.72
CA ILE A 163 -0.92 -4.09 7.28
C ILE A 163 -0.07 -5.35 7.03
N ASN A 164 -0.58 -6.23 6.18
CA ASN A 164 0.00 -7.54 5.89
C ASN A 164 -0.03 -7.80 4.37
N LEU A 165 0.82 -8.71 3.88
CA LEU A 165 0.74 -9.18 2.50
C LEU A 165 -0.42 -10.19 2.36
N SER A 166 -1.30 -10.00 1.38
CA SER A 166 -2.40 -10.95 1.09
C SER A 166 -1.90 -12.35 0.72
N GLU A 167 -2.71 -13.38 0.93
CA GLU A 167 -2.41 -14.76 0.48
C GLU A 167 -2.20 -14.85 -1.04
N SER A 168 -2.93 -14.07 -1.84
CA SER A 168 -2.70 -14.03 -3.30
C SER A 168 -1.37 -13.38 -3.65
N LYS A 169 -0.86 -12.47 -2.81
CA LYS A 169 0.24 -11.52 -3.08
C LYS A 169 -0.07 -10.52 -4.20
N ASP A 170 -1.35 -10.24 -4.49
CA ASP A 170 -1.75 -9.20 -5.46
C ASP A 170 -2.04 -7.85 -4.80
N THR A 171 -2.36 -7.87 -3.49
CA THR A 171 -2.73 -6.71 -2.67
C THR A 171 -2.03 -6.74 -1.31
N LEU A 172 -2.07 -5.63 -0.58
CA LEU A 172 -1.85 -5.63 0.87
C LEU A 172 -3.20 -5.69 1.58
N SER A 173 -3.32 -6.55 2.60
CA SER A 173 -4.47 -6.62 3.50
C SER A 173 -4.26 -5.63 4.63
N TYR A 174 -5.13 -4.62 4.71
CA TYR A 174 -5.14 -3.61 5.77
C TYR A 174 -6.33 -3.85 6.70
N VAL A 175 -6.08 -3.90 8.01
CA VAL A 175 -7.09 -4.25 9.02
C VAL A 175 -7.24 -3.11 10.01
N CYS A 176 -8.47 -2.61 10.17
CA CYS A 176 -8.81 -1.56 11.14
C CYS A 176 -9.75 -2.06 12.23
N VAL A 177 -9.54 -1.65 13.48
CA VAL A 177 -10.40 -2.01 14.63
C VAL A 177 -10.68 -0.81 15.55
N SER A 178 -11.95 -0.45 15.68
CA SER A 178 -12.45 0.53 16.65
C SER A 178 -12.50 -0.07 18.05
N SER A 179 -11.62 0.39 18.95
CA SER A 179 -11.57 -0.12 20.32
C SER A 179 -12.66 0.43 21.25
N GLY A 180 -13.44 1.40 20.78
CA GLY A 180 -14.57 1.95 21.53
C GLY A 180 -15.90 1.24 21.25
N THR A 181 -16.04 0.60 20.09
CA THR A 181 -17.30 0.02 19.60
C THR A 181 -17.19 -1.43 19.15
N GLY A 182 -16.01 -1.89 18.73
CA GLY A 182 -15.80 -3.18 18.08
C GLY A 182 -15.91 -3.13 16.54
N ASP A 183 -16.38 -2.01 15.97
CA ASP A 183 -16.48 -1.84 14.51
C ASP A 183 -15.11 -2.03 13.85
N SER A 184 -15.04 -2.87 12.83
CA SER A 184 -13.79 -3.29 12.19
C SER A 184 -13.94 -3.39 10.68
N SER A 185 -12.85 -3.21 9.93
CA SER A 185 -12.78 -3.44 8.48
C SER A 185 -11.56 -4.28 8.10
N ILE A 186 -11.69 -4.97 6.97
CA ILE A 186 -10.57 -5.52 6.19
C ILE A 186 -10.67 -4.92 4.80
N ASP A 187 -9.60 -4.28 4.35
CA ASP A 187 -9.52 -3.50 3.13
C ASP A 187 -8.34 -3.97 2.26
N ASP A 188 -8.60 -4.27 0.99
CA ASP A 188 -7.57 -4.51 -0.02
C ASP A 188 -6.92 -3.17 -0.40
N ILE A 189 -5.59 -3.09 -0.30
CA ILE A 189 -4.79 -2.00 -0.86
C ILE A 189 -4.10 -2.50 -2.13
N SER A 190 -4.41 -1.86 -3.25
CA SER A 190 -3.91 -2.17 -4.58
C SER A 190 -3.29 -0.93 -5.25
N PHE A 191 -2.45 -1.15 -6.27
CA PHE A 191 -1.55 -0.12 -6.81
C PHE A 191 -1.60 -0.08 -8.34
N GLU A 192 -1.70 1.13 -8.90
CA GLU A 192 -1.63 1.37 -10.35
C GLU A 192 -0.57 2.44 -10.67
N LEU A 193 0.30 2.15 -11.64
CA LEU A 193 1.39 3.05 -12.03
C LEU A 193 0.87 4.19 -12.92
N GLY A 194 0.92 5.43 -12.42
CA GLY A 194 0.68 6.63 -13.21
C GLY A 194 1.96 7.14 -13.90
N ASP A 195 1.80 8.16 -14.76
CA ASP A 195 2.95 8.81 -15.43
C ASP A 195 3.86 9.57 -14.43
N GLU A 196 3.28 10.13 -13.35
CA GLU A 196 4.00 10.92 -12.35
C GLU A 196 3.83 10.44 -10.89
N ASN A 197 2.71 9.77 -10.57
CA ASN A 197 2.32 9.35 -9.21
C ASN A 197 2.12 7.82 -9.15
N LEU A 198 2.14 7.25 -7.94
CA LEU A 198 1.70 5.88 -7.67
C LEU A 198 0.26 5.95 -7.14
N ASN A 199 -0.72 5.51 -7.92
CA ASN A 199 -2.13 5.58 -7.52
C ASN A 199 -2.44 4.43 -6.55
N VAL A 200 -2.95 4.74 -5.36
CA VAL A 200 -3.36 3.75 -4.36
C VAL A 200 -4.87 3.60 -4.35
N GLN A 201 -5.36 2.37 -4.52
CA GLN A 201 -6.78 2.04 -4.41
C GLN A 201 -7.02 1.17 -3.17
N ILE A 202 -7.65 1.78 -2.16
CA ILE A 202 -8.13 1.10 -0.95
C ILE A 202 -9.59 0.72 -1.15
N LYS A 203 -9.91 -0.57 -1.01
CA LYS A 203 -11.24 -1.13 -1.27
C LYS A 203 -11.62 -2.10 -0.15
N SER A 204 -12.71 -1.79 0.56
CA SER A 204 -13.21 -2.72 1.58
C SER A 204 -13.68 -4.05 1.00
N VAL A 205 -13.27 -5.14 1.65
CA VAL A 205 -13.71 -6.50 1.36
C VAL A 205 -14.60 -7.06 2.47
N TRP A 206 -14.50 -6.52 3.68
CA TRP A 206 -15.38 -6.85 4.80
C TRP A 206 -15.46 -5.68 5.81
N GLU A 207 -16.67 -5.39 6.30
CA GLU A 207 -16.92 -4.50 7.45
C GLU A 207 -17.83 -5.25 8.46
N GLY A 208 -17.60 -5.09 9.76
CA GLY A 208 -18.43 -5.73 10.78
C GLY A 208 -17.96 -5.52 12.22
N SER A 209 -18.41 -6.37 13.14
CA SER A 209 -17.90 -6.42 14.51
C SER A 209 -16.63 -7.28 14.58
N PHE A 210 -15.65 -6.90 15.40
CA PHE A 210 -14.41 -7.65 15.60
C PHE A 210 -14.66 -9.13 15.98
N ASP A 211 -15.70 -9.40 16.77
CA ASP A 211 -16.09 -10.76 17.17
C ASP A 211 -16.59 -11.64 16.00
N ASP A 212 -17.00 -11.01 14.88
CA ASP A 212 -17.47 -11.65 13.64
C ASP A 212 -16.42 -11.55 12.50
N MET A 213 -15.21 -11.07 12.77
CA MET A 213 -14.17 -10.84 11.76
C MET A 213 -13.63 -12.17 11.21
N PRO A 214 -13.53 -12.35 9.88
CA PRO A 214 -13.00 -13.59 9.29
C PRO A 214 -11.50 -13.75 9.59
N GLU A 215 -11.03 -15.00 9.62
CA GLU A 215 -9.59 -15.28 9.70
C GLU A 215 -8.88 -14.74 8.44
N SER A 216 -7.91 -13.84 8.62
CA SER A 216 -7.13 -13.28 7.51
C SER A 216 -6.07 -14.26 7.05
N SER A 217 -6.15 -14.72 5.79
CA SER A 217 -5.03 -15.37 5.13
C SER A 217 -4.06 -14.31 4.59
N SER A 218 -3.12 -13.92 5.46
CA SER A 218 -2.13 -12.89 5.19
C SER A 218 -0.81 -13.17 5.90
N SER A 219 0.31 -12.74 5.30
CA SER A 219 1.66 -12.86 5.87
C SER A 219 2.13 -11.53 6.46
N PRO A 220 2.85 -11.52 7.60
CA PRO A 220 3.45 -10.30 8.14
C PRO A 220 4.49 -9.73 7.18
N ILE A 221 4.70 -8.41 7.27
CA ILE A 221 5.69 -7.67 6.48
C ILE A 221 6.90 -7.39 7.39
N ASP A 222 8.09 -7.82 6.98
CA ASP A 222 9.32 -7.57 7.73
C ASP A 222 9.77 -6.11 7.61
N LEU A 223 9.99 -5.46 8.76
CA LEU A 223 10.46 -4.07 8.85
C LEU A 223 12.00 -4.00 8.97
N SER A 224 12.62 -3.06 8.28
CA SER A 224 14.05 -2.71 8.38
C SER A 224 14.21 -1.27 8.88
N ASP A 225 15.25 -1.01 9.68
CA ASP A 225 15.63 0.36 10.10
C ASP A 225 16.09 1.18 8.89
N ILE A 226 15.75 2.48 8.81
CA ILE A 226 16.11 3.31 7.65
C ILE A 226 17.62 3.52 7.43
N SER A 227 18.48 3.10 8.36
CA SER A 227 19.94 3.03 8.16
C SER A 227 20.46 1.68 7.65
N ASP A 228 19.64 0.61 7.70
CA ASP A 228 19.98 -0.68 7.10
C ASP A 228 19.72 -0.67 5.58
N ARG A 229 20.64 -1.21 4.80
CA ARG A 229 20.53 -1.34 3.33
C ARG A 229 20.49 -2.79 2.86
N ILE A 230 20.61 -3.78 3.74
CA ILE A 230 20.72 -5.21 3.37
C ILE A 230 19.52 -5.67 2.52
N ALA A 231 18.30 -5.23 2.83
CA ALA A 231 17.12 -5.55 2.03
C ALA A 231 17.14 -4.92 0.62
N ILE A 232 17.68 -3.70 0.48
CA ILE A 232 17.86 -2.99 -0.80
C ILE A 232 18.98 -3.66 -1.62
N ASP A 233 20.14 -3.90 -0.99
CA ASP A 233 21.31 -4.49 -1.63
C ASP A 233 21.02 -5.88 -2.23
N ASN A 234 20.12 -6.64 -1.57
CA ASN A 234 19.67 -7.98 -1.95
C ASN A 234 18.24 -8.02 -2.51
N ILE A 235 17.71 -6.89 -3.02
CA ILE A 235 16.37 -6.85 -3.64
C ILE A 235 16.24 -7.84 -4.80
N SER A 236 15.07 -8.46 -4.94
CA SER A 236 14.77 -9.54 -5.89
C SER A 236 13.49 -9.24 -6.67
N THR A 237 13.43 -9.62 -7.94
CA THR A 237 12.20 -9.60 -8.76
C THR A 237 11.28 -10.80 -8.47
N SER A 238 11.77 -11.81 -7.74
CA SER A 238 11.07 -13.07 -7.41
C SER A 238 10.56 -13.12 -5.95
N ASN A 239 9.59 -14.01 -5.72
CA ASN A 239 8.68 -14.07 -4.54
C ASN A 239 8.81 -15.37 -3.72
#